data_AF-A0A089WLT6-F1
#
_entry.id   AF-A0A089WLT6-F1
#
_cell.length_a   1.000
_cell.length_b   1.000
_cell.length_c   1.000
_cell.angle_alpha   90.00
_cell.angle_beta   90.00
_cell.angle_gamma   90.00
#
_symmetry.space_group_name_H-M   'P 1'
#
loop_
_entity.id
_entity.type
_entity.pdbx_description
1 polymer ?
#
loop_
_entity_poly.entity_id
_entity_poly.type
_entity_poly.pdbx_seq_one_letter_code
_entity_poly.pdbx_strand_id
1 'polypeptide(L)'
;MSELDRLKVIDYLDGYFLPLELDVEFTFVTQVDNVLEPQVVESRSLVDEVLHWLGEGEEPTYDPGLVGIFTTPDSFAAEHREYRLRLPDIEKAIRGLLDSGR
;
A
#
# COMPACT_ATOMS: atom_id res chain seq x y z
N MET A 1 17.45 1.11 -0.87
CA MET A 1 17.03 2.52 -0.83
C MET A 1 17.50 3.15 0.47
N SER A 2 17.60 4.48 0.52
CA SER A 2 18.08 5.25 1.67
C SER A 2 16.94 5.68 2.60
N GLU A 3 17.26 6.05 3.84
CA GLU A 3 16.32 6.65 4.81
C GLU A 3 15.69 7.94 4.26
N LEU A 4 16.45 8.70 3.46
CA LEU A 4 15.95 9.89 2.77
C LEU A 4 14.85 9.57 1.75
N ASP A 5 14.93 8.41 1.08
CA ASP A 5 13.90 7.98 0.12
C ASP A 5 12.61 7.62 0.84
N ARG A 6 12.71 6.96 2.00
CA ARG A 6 11.55 6.66 2.85
C ARG A 6 10.84 7.95 3.28
N LEU A 7 11.58 8.94 3.79
CA LEU A 7 10.98 10.21 4.25
C LEU A 7 10.26 10.95 3.12
N LYS A 8 10.82 10.94 1.90
CA LYS A 8 10.15 11.54 0.73
C LYS A 8 8.86 10.82 0.37
N VAL A 9 8.85 9.49 0.45
CA VAL A 9 7.64 8.69 0.20
C VAL A 9 6.58 9.00 1.26
N ILE A 10 6.95 9.07 2.54
CA ILE A 10 6.03 9.45 3.62
C ILE A 10 5.41 10.82 3.35
N ASP A 11 6.24 11.85 3.12
CA ASP A 11 5.77 13.22 2.86
C ASP A 11 4.82 13.29 1.65
N TYR A 12 5.14 12.56 0.58
CA TYR A 12 4.27 12.46 -0.58
C TYR A 12 2.93 11.79 -0.24
N LEU A 13 2.95 10.65 0.44
CA LEU A 13 1.75 9.88 0.75
C LEU A 13 0.85 10.65 1.74
N ASP A 14 1.43 11.31 2.74
CA ASP A 14 0.71 12.16 3.68
C ASP A 14 0.00 13.30 2.94
N GLY A 15 0.67 13.95 1.98
CA GLY A 15 0.06 14.99 1.15
C GLY A 15 -1.02 14.45 0.22
N TYR A 16 -0.76 13.31 -0.44
CA TYR A 16 -1.66 12.69 -1.42
C TYR A 16 -2.94 12.16 -0.76
N PHE A 17 -2.82 11.57 0.43
CA PHE A 17 -3.92 11.00 1.19
C PHE A 17 -4.40 11.87 2.35
N LEU A 18 -3.98 13.14 2.43
CA LEU A 18 -4.40 14.08 3.47
C LEU A 18 -5.92 14.09 3.73
N PRO A 19 -6.81 14.08 2.70
CA PRO A 19 -8.26 14.10 2.93
C PRO A 19 -8.82 12.84 3.60
N LEU A 20 -8.05 11.74 3.61
CA LEU A 20 -8.44 10.46 4.19
C LEU A 20 -8.00 10.32 5.67
N GLU A 21 -7.13 11.21 6.15
CA GLU A 21 -6.56 11.18 7.52
C GLU A 21 -6.02 9.77 7.85
N LEU A 22 -5.23 9.21 6.93
CA LEU A 22 -4.60 7.90 7.09
C LEU A 22 -3.30 8.04 7.88
N ASP A 23 -3.02 7.03 8.68
CA ASP A 23 -1.66 6.80 9.17
C ASP A 23 -0.98 5.85 8.19
N VAL A 24 -0.14 6.39 7.31
CA VAL A 24 0.45 5.65 6.18
C VAL A 24 1.46 4.59 6.63
N GLU A 25 2.07 4.76 7.80
CA GLU A 25 2.99 3.75 8.38
C GLU A 25 2.24 2.61 9.08
N PHE A 26 1.00 2.87 9.52
CA PHE A 26 0.12 1.88 10.15
C PHE A 26 -1.08 1.46 9.27
N THR A 27 -1.00 1.75 7.97
CA THR A 27 -1.88 1.21 6.93
C THR A 27 -1.11 0.14 6.18
N PHE A 28 -1.69 -1.04 5.99
CA PHE A 28 -1.02 -2.20 5.42
C PHE A 28 -1.71 -2.67 4.14
N VAL A 29 -0.92 -3.03 3.14
CA VAL A 29 -1.38 -3.76 1.96
C VAL A 29 -1.07 -5.24 2.19
N THR A 30 -2.11 -6.05 2.26
CA THR A 30 -2.00 -7.48 2.56
C THR A 30 -2.51 -8.31 1.39
N GLN A 31 -1.72 -9.31 0.99
CA GLN A 31 -2.08 -10.30 -0.01
C GLN A 31 -2.30 -11.67 0.61
N VAL A 32 -3.30 -12.39 0.11
CA VAL A 32 -3.57 -13.79 0.43
C VAL A 32 -3.35 -14.69 -0.78
N ASP A 33 -3.12 -15.98 -0.53
CA ASP A 33 -2.92 -16.99 -1.56
C ASP A 33 -4.21 -17.35 -2.32
N ASN A 34 -5.37 -17.33 -1.64
CA ASN A 34 -6.67 -17.69 -2.20
C ASN A 34 -7.84 -17.05 -1.43
N VAL A 35 -9.04 -17.07 -2.02
CA VAL A 35 -10.24 -16.43 -1.44
C VAL A 35 -11.11 -17.33 -0.54
N LEU A 36 -10.95 -18.65 -0.63
CA LEU A 36 -11.81 -19.60 0.08
C LEU A 36 -11.31 -19.86 1.50
N GLU A 37 -10.01 -20.07 1.63
CA GLU A 37 -9.30 -20.28 2.89
C GLU A 37 -8.05 -19.38 2.89
N PRO A 38 -8.24 -18.05 3.02
CA PRO A 38 -7.17 -17.08 2.84
C PRO A 38 -6.04 -17.30 3.85
N GLN A 39 -4.83 -17.54 3.34
CA GLN A 39 -3.59 -17.44 4.10
C GLN A 39 -2.83 -16.22 3.64
N VAL A 40 -2.42 -15.37 4.59
CA VAL A 40 -1.60 -14.20 4.29
C VAL A 40 -0.24 -14.67 3.79
N VAL A 41 0.12 -14.25 2.59
CA VAL A 41 1.43 -14.53 1.97
C VAL A 41 2.35 -13.32 2.00
N GLU A 42 1.78 -12.12 2.10
CA GLU A 42 2.53 -10.88 2.12
C GLU A 42 1.74 -9.78 2.83
N SER A 43 2.43 -8.96 3.60
CA SER A 43 1.87 -7.80 4.30
C SER A 43 2.97 -6.75 4.43
N ARG A 44 2.76 -5.57 3.84
CA ARG A 44 3.68 -4.42 3.95
C ARG A 44 2.92 -3.19 4.44
N SER A 45 3.58 -2.31 5.17
CA SER A 45 3.03 -0.97 5.36
C SER A 45 2.85 -0.28 4.01
N LEU A 46 1.94 0.69 3.90
CA LEU A 46 1.70 1.41 2.64
C LEU A 46 2.98 2.09 2.14
N VAL A 47 3.80 2.58 3.06
CA VAL A 47 5.13 3.14 2.76
C VAL A 47 6.06 2.08 2.18
N ASP A 48 6.15 0.90 2.82
CA ASP A 48 7.01 -0.19 2.36
C ASP A 48 6.54 -0.79 1.02
N GLU A 49 5.23 -0.85 0.81
CA GLU A 49 4.63 -1.31 -0.44
C GLU A 49 4.96 -0.36 -1.59
N VAL A 50 4.79 0.95 -1.38
CA VAL A 50 5.17 1.96 -2.38
C VAL A 50 6.68 1.89 -2.67
N LEU A 51 7.51 1.81 -1.62
CA LEU A 51 8.96 1.66 -1.75
C LEU A 51 9.36 0.40 -2.52
N HIS A 52 8.68 -0.73 -2.30
CA HIS A 52 8.90 -1.96 -3.04
C HIS A 52 8.69 -1.74 -4.54
N TRP A 53 7.52 -1.23 -4.94
CA TRP A 53 7.18 -1.00 -6.35
C TRP A 53 8.05 0.07 -7.02
N LEU A 54 8.47 1.10 -6.28
CA LEU A 54 9.47 2.06 -6.75
C LEU A 54 10.83 1.40 -7.00
N GLY A 55 11.21 0.42 -6.17
CA GLY A 55 12.42 -0.37 -6.36
C GLY A 55 12.38 -1.26 -7.61
N GLU A 56 11.22 -1.85 -7.89
CA GLU A 56 10.98 -2.62 -9.12
C GLU A 56 10.83 -1.72 -10.37
N GLY A 57 10.49 -0.44 -10.17
CA GLY A 57 10.25 0.50 -11.27
C GLY A 57 8.93 0.24 -12.01
N GLU A 58 7.99 -0.45 -11.36
CA GLU A 58 6.73 -0.92 -11.93
C GLU A 58 5.54 -0.46 -11.10
N GLU A 59 4.41 -0.25 -11.75
CA GLU A 59 3.14 -0.03 -11.07
C GLU A 59 2.44 -1.38 -10.85
N PRO A 60 1.95 -1.66 -9.62
CA PRO A 60 1.17 -2.86 -9.38
C PRO A 60 -0.16 -2.88 -10.14
N THR A 61 -0.71 -4.07 -10.35
CA THR A 61 -2.12 -4.26 -10.68
C THR A 61 -2.69 -5.25 -9.69
N TYR A 62 -3.35 -4.75 -8.64
CA TYR A 62 -3.82 -5.59 -7.55
C TYR A 62 -5.10 -6.33 -7.93
N ASP A 63 -5.20 -7.60 -7.55
CA ASP A 63 -6.47 -8.34 -7.58
C ASP A 63 -7.25 -8.05 -6.29
N PRO A 64 -8.41 -7.35 -6.33
CA PRO A 64 -9.18 -7.01 -5.14
C PRO A 64 -9.81 -8.22 -4.44
N GLY A 65 -9.80 -9.41 -5.06
CA GLY A 65 -10.14 -10.66 -4.40
C GLY A 65 -9.03 -11.19 -3.50
N LEU A 66 -7.77 -10.91 -3.84
CA LEU A 66 -6.59 -11.46 -3.17
C LEU A 66 -5.81 -10.42 -2.35
N VAL A 67 -6.02 -9.13 -2.62
CA VAL A 67 -5.30 -8.03 -1.98
C VAL A 67 -6.31 -7.12 -1.29
N GLY A 68 -5.94 -6.65 -0.09
CA GLY A 68 -6.75 -5.73 0.69
C GLY A 68 -5.89 -4.73 1.46
N ILE A 69 -6.56 -3.75 2.06
CA ILE A 69 -5.93 -2.68 2.83
C ILE A 69 -6.44 -2.80 4.26
N PHE A 70 -5.53 -2.79 5.23
CA PHE A 70 -5.82 -3.10 6.62
C PHE A 70 -5.11 -2.14 7.57
N THR A 71 -5.66 -1.97 8.76
CA THR A 71 -5.05 -1.19 9.86
C THR A 71 -4.20 -2.06 10.79
N THR A 72 -4.11 -3.36 10.51
CA THR A 72 -3.36 -4.34 11.29
C THR A 72 -2.48 -5.16 10.34
N PRO A 73 -1.18 -5.34 10.63
CA PRO A 73 -0.30 -6.17 9.81
C PRO A 73 -0.75 -7.63 9.82
N ASP A 74 -0.40 -8.38 8.77
CA ASP A 74 -0.65 -9.82 8.64
C ASP A 74 -2.13 -10.22 8.82
N SER A 75 -3.04 -9.30 8.49
CA SER A 75 -4.48 -9.51 8.65
C SER A 75 -5.19 -9.48 7.30
N PHE A 76 -6.16 -10.39 7.15
CA PHE A 76 -7.18 -10.33 6.11
C PHE A 76 -8.62 -10.32 6.69
N ALA A 77 -8.74 -10.05 8.00
CA ALA A 77 -10.02 -9.98 8.68
C ALA A 77 -10.78 -8.70 8.35
N ALA A 78 -12.10 -8.81 8.14
CA ALA A 78 -12.95 -7.71 7.72
C ALA A 78 -13.02 -6.56 8.75
N GLU A 79 -12.85 -6.86 10.04
CA GLU A 79 -12.81 -5.87 11.13
C GLU A 79 -11.56 -4.99 11.11
N HIS A 80 -10.46 -5.46 10.53
CA HIS A 80 -9.22 -4.69 10.39
C HIS A 80 -9.14 -3.93 9.06
N ARG A 81 -10.15 -4.04 8.20
CA ARG A 81 -10.10 -3.46 6.86
C ARG A 81 -10.18 -1.94 6.92
N GLU A 82 -9.29 -1.27 6.20
CA GLU A 82 -9.32 0.18 6.01
C GLU A 82 -10.19 0.50 4.79
N TYR A 83 -11.38 1.06 5.03
CA TYR A 83 -12.38 1.31 3.98
C TYR A 83 -12.25 2.70 3.34
N ARG A 84 -11.46 3.61 3.93
CA ARG A 84 -11.26 4.96 3.39
C ARG A 84 -10.36 4.98 2.15
N LEU A 85 -9.45 4.00 2.04
CA LEU A 85 -8.51 3.86 0.93
C LEU A 85 -8.92 2.70 0.00
N ARG A 86 -8.67 2.85 -1.31
CA ARG A 86 -8.87 1.78 -2.28
C ARG A 86 -7.57 1.44 -3.00
N LEU A 87 -7.45 0.18 -3.43
CA LEU A 87 -6.27 -0.31 -4.16
C LEU A 87 -5.94 0.56 -5.40
N PRO A 88 -6.91 0.99 -6.23
CA PRO A 88 -6.58 1.85 -7.38
C PRO A 88 -6.05 3.24 -7.01
N ASP A 89 -6.30 3.70 -5.79
CA ASP A 89 -5.74 4.97 -5.31
C ASP A 89 -4.26 4.79 -4.93
N ILE A 90 -3.89 3.61 -4.43
CA ILE A 90 -2.48 3.21 -4.18
C ILE A 90 -1.73 3.07 -5.50
N GLU A 91 -2.30 2.34 -6.47
CA GLU A 91 -1.72 2.17 -7.82
C GLU A 91 -1.40 3.53 -8.46
N LYS A 92 -2.34 4.48 -8.39
CA LYS A 92 -2.15 5.85 -8.90
C LYS A 92 -1.08 6.64 -8.14
N ALA A 93 -1.00 6.50 -6.82
CA ALA A 93 0.04 7.14 -6.02
C ALA A 93 1.44 6.63 -6.42
N ILE A 94 1.59 5.32 -6.59
CA ILE A 94 2.83 4.69 -7.06
C ILE A 94 3.18 5.18 -8.47
N ARG A 95 2.22 5.16 -9.41
CA ARG A 95 2.42 5.71 -10.76
C ARG A 95 2.90 7.16 -10.73
N GLY A 96 2.27 8.00 -9.91
CA GLY A 96 2.64 9.40 -9.78
C GLY A 96 4.09 9.60 -9.31
N LEU A 97 4.55 8.77 -8.38
CA LEU A 97 5.95 8.79 -7.92
C LEU A 97 6.92 8.27 -9.00
N LEU A 98 6.57 7.19 -9.70
CA LEU A 98 7.37 6.64 -10.81
C LEU A 98 7.54 7.67 -11.94
N ASP A 99 6.46 8.39 -12.29
CA ASP A 99 6.49 9.43 -13.32
C ASP A 99 7.29 10.66 -12.86
N SER A 100 7.35 10.95 -11.55
CA SER A 100 8.10 12.09 -11.00
C SER A 100 9.59 11.82 -10.82
N GLY A 101 9.99 10.55 -10.78
CA GLY A 101 11.39 10.11 -10.68
C GLY A 101 12.11 9.95 -12.02
N ARG A 102 11.39 10.14 -13.13
CA ARG A 102 11.94 10.18 -14.51
C ARG A 102 12.39 11.60 -14.87
#